data_AF-A0A3D1GDZ0-F1
#
_entry.id   AF-A0A3D1GDZ0-F1
#
_cell.length_a   1.000
_cell.length_b   1.000
_cell.length_c   1.000
_cell.angle_alpha   90.00
_cell.angle_beta   90.00
_cell.angle_gamma   90.00
#
_symmetry.space_group_name_H-M   'P 1'
#
loop_
_entity.id
_entity.type
_entity.pdbx_description
1 polymer ?
#
loop_
_entity_poly.entity_id
_entity_poly.type
_entity_poly.pdbx_seq_one_letter_code
_entity_poly.pdbx_strand_id
1 'polypeptide(L)' 'MTPYRVTKCVCKKITFKEIKVYVEEHGVQDVEELRDAGVCSSKCRMCDPYIRLMMETGETEFKPGAFLGNKAG' A
#
# COMPACT_ATOMS: atom_id res chain seq x y z
N MET A 1 24.63 1.78 -4.62
CA MET A 1 23.34 1.60 -5.32
C MET A 1 22.24 1.72 -4.28
N THR A 2 21.41 2.77 -4.34
CA THR A 2 20.26 2.93 -3.45
C THR A 2 19.26 1.79 -3.75
N PRO A 3 18.77 1.04 -2.75
CA PRO A 3 17.82 -0.03 -3.01
C PRO A 3 16.52 0.56 -3.59
N TYR A 4 16.04 -0.01 -4.69
CA TYR A 4 14.77 0.39 -5.31
C TYR A 4 13.64 0.20 -4.29
N ARG A 5 13.01 1.28 -3.84
CA ARG A 5 11.91 1.25 -2.87
C ARG A 5 10.57 1.11 -3.58
N VAL A 6 9.66 0.35 -2.98
CA VAL A 6 8.26 0.29 -3.37
C VAL A 6 7.51 1.39 -2.63
N THR A 7 7.09 2.43 -3.36
CA THR A 7 6.50 3.64 -2.78
C THR A 7 5.14 4.00 -3.38
N LYS A 8 4.63 3.20 -4.33
CA LYS A 8 3.42 3.52 -5.08
C LYS A 8 2.70 2.31 -5.64
N CYS A 9 1.40 2.45 -5.87
CA CYS A 9 0.66 1.56 -6.76
C CYS A 9 1.04 1.85 -8.21
N VAL A 10 1.80 0.95 -8.84
CA VAL A 10 2.35 1.19 -10.19
C VAL A 10 1.27 1.28 -11.28
N CYS A 11 0.16 0.55 -11.14
CA CYS A 11 -0.90 0.53 -12.15
C CYS A 11 -1.85 1.72 -12.07
N LYS A 12 -2.02 2.32 -10.88
CA LYS A 12 -2.83 3.52 -10.63
C LYS A 12 -1.99 4.80 -10.59
N LYS A 13 -0.66 4.66 -10.53
CA LYS A 13 0.32 5.75 -10.46
C LYS A 13 0.12 6.69 -9.25
N ILE A 14 -0.38 6.16 -8.14
CA ILE A 14 -0.59 6.88 -6.87
C ILE A 14 0.39 6.38 -5.80
N THR A 15 1.00 7.30 -5.06
CA THR A 15 1.99 6.98 -4.01
C THR A 15 1.32 6.49 -2.72
N PHE A 16 2.06 5.76 -1.90
CA PHE A 16 1.57 5.34 -0.58
C PHE A 16 1.40 6.53 0.37
N LYS A 17 2.11 7.65 0.17
CA LYS A 17 1.87 8.90 0.91
C LYS A 17 0.49 9.48 0.59
N GLU A 18 0.15 9.57 -0.69
CA GLU A 18 -1.17 10.04 -1.13
C GLU A 18 -2.29 9.11 -0.65
N ILE A 19 -2.07 7.79 -0.72
CA ILE A 19 -3.06 6.82 -0.20
C ILE A 19 -3.21 6.95 1.32
N LYS A 20 -2.12 7.14 2.07
CA LYS A 20 -2.19 7.33 3.52
C LYS A 20 -3.02 8.56 3.90
N VAL A 21 -2.80 9.69 3.23
CA VAL A 21 -3.61 10.90 3.41
C VAL A 21 -5.09 10.59 3.12
N TYR A 22 -5.38 9.91 2.00
CA TYR A 22 -6.76 9.51 1.68
C TYR A 22 -7.40 8.65 2.78
N VAL A 23 -6.65 7.67 3.30
CA VAL A 23 -7.10 6.79 4.40
C VAL A 23 -7.44 7.59 5.64
N GLU A 24 -6.57 8.53 6.04
CA GLU A 24 -6.76 9.40 7.20
C GLU A 24 -7.95 10.35 7.02
N GLU A 25 -8.08 10.99 5.86
CA GLU A 25 -9.16 11.94 5.56
C GLU A 25 -10.54 11.29 5.48
N HIS A 26 -10.61 10.05 4.98
CA HIS A 26 -11.89 9.35 4.74
C HIS A 26 -12.20 8.30 5.82
N GLY A 27 -11.32 8.14 6.82
CA GLY A 27 -11.51 7.17 7.90
C GLY A 27 -11.52 5.71 7.43
N VAL A 28 -10.79 5.40 6.35
CA VAL A 28 -10.75 4.07 5.74
C VAL A 28 -10.13 3.06 6.71
N GLN A 29 -10.79 1.91 6.89
CA GLN A 29 -10.39 0.90 7.87
C GLN A 29 -9.66 -0.30 7.24
N ASP A 30 -9.85 -0.55 5.94
CA ASP A 30 -9.24 -1.71 5.27
C ASP A 30 -8.92 -1.49 3.77
N VAL A 31 -8.30 -2.50 3.16
CA VAL A 31 -7.90 -2.48 1.74
C VAL A 31 -9.10 -2.66 0.81
N GLU A 32 -10.15 -3.30 1.28
CA GLU A 32 -11.37 -3.59 0.55
C GLU A 32 -12.12 -2.27 0.26
N GLU A 33 -12.20 -1.36 1.23
CA GLU A 33 -12.74 -0.01 1.03
C GLU A 33 -11.93 0.81 -0.01
N LEU A 34 -10.59 0.74 0.02
CA LEU A 34 -9.75 1.38 -1.01
C LEU A 34 -9.97 0.78 -2.41
N ARG A 35 -10.27 -0.52 -2.46
CA ARG A 35 -10.55 -1.23 -3.70
C ARG A 35 -11.90 -0.81 -4.27
N ASP A 36 -12.92 -0.73 -3.42
CA ASP A 36 -14.28 -0.35 -3.80
C ASP A 36 -14.34 1.13 -4.22
N ALA A 37 -13.58 2.00 -3.55
CA ALA A 37 -13.37 3.38 -3.95
C ALA A 37 -12.51 3.54 -5.22
N GLY A 38 -11.92 2.45 -5.73
CA GLY A 38 -11.11 2.46 -6.96
C GLY A 38 -9.76 3.16 -6.83
N VAL A 39 -9.33 3.52 -5.62
CA VAL A 39 -8.10 4.27 -5.30
C VAL A 39 -6.86 3.45 -5.60
N CYS A 40 -6.76 2.26 -5.02
CA CYS A 40 -5.71 1.29 -5.30
C CYS A 40 -6.25 -0.14 -5.16
N SER A 41 -5.37 -1.15 -5.23
CA SER A 41 -5.74 -2.55 -4.95
C SER A 41 -6.90 -3.15 -5.76
N SER A 42 -7.28 -2.51 -6.87
CA SER A 42 -8.42 -2.87 -7.72
C SER A 42 -8.05 -3.49 -9.06
N LYS A 43 -6.84 -3.23 -9.60
CA LYS A 43 -6.41 -3.71 -10.93
C LYS A 43 -5.36 -4.82 -10.85
N CYS A 44 -4.07 -4.50 -10.74
CA CYS A 44 -3.02 -5.51 -10.72
C CYS A 44 -2.80 -6.18 -9.35
N ARG A 45 -3.33 -5.56 -8.28
CA ARG A 45 -3.24 -6.01 -6.87
C ARG A 45 -1.83 -6.24 -6.30
N MET A 46 -0.78 -5.82 -7.02
CA MET A 46 0.60 -5.94 -6.54
C MET A 46 0.91 -5.04 -5.34
N CYS A 47 0.16 -3.95 -5.15
CA CYS A 47 0.33 -3.05 -4.02
C CYS A 47 -0.31 -3.57 -2.74
N ASP A 48 -1.31 -4.47 -2.80
CA ASP A 48 -2.10 -4.95 -1.67
C ASP A 48 -1.26 -5.28 -0.42
N PRO A 49 -0.19 -6.10 -0.49
CA PRO A 49 0.60 -6.40 0.69
C PRO A 49 1.28 -5.16 1.30
N TYR A 50 1.67 -4.19 0.47
CA TYR A 50 2.30 -2.95 0.93
C TYR A 50 1.27 -1.96 1.49
N ILE A 51 0.03 -1.97 0.98
CA ILE A 51 -1.05 -1.14 1.53
C ILE A 51 -1.44 -1.64 2.92
N ARG A 52 -1.53 -2.97 3.11
CA ARG A 52 -1.75 -3.55 4.45
C ARG A 52 -0.64 -3.16 5.42
N LEU A 53 0.62 -3.29 5.00
CA LEU A 53 1.76 -2.83 5.81
C LEU A 53 1.71 -1.32 6.10
N MET A 54 1.31 -0.50 5.13
CA MET A 54 1.16 0.95 5.31
C MET A 54 0.07 1.27 6.33
N MET A 55 -1.07 0.59 6.29
CA MET A 55 -2.15 0.76 7.26
C MET A 55 -1.75 0.29 8.66
N GLU A 56 -0.98 -0.80 8.75
CA GLU A 56 -0.49 -1.35 10.02
C GLU A 56 0.61 -0.50 10.67
N THR A 57 1.59 -0.06 9.88
CA THR A 57 2.83 0.57 10.38
C THR A 57 2.89 2.08 10.18
N GLY A 58 2.06 2.62 9.29
CA GLY A 58 2.12 4.01 8.84
C GLY A 58 3.28 4.31 7.88
N GLU A 59 4.15 3.35 7.56
CA GLU A 59 5.25 3.51 6.60
C GLU A 59 4.73 3.62 5.16
N THR A 60 5.43 4.39 4.33
CA THR A 60 5.05 4.61 2.92
C THR A 60 6.13 4.19 1.92
N GLU A 61 7.22 3.56 2.39
CA GLU A 61 8.39 3.23 1.57
C GLU A 61 9.01 1.88 1.95
N PHE A 62 8.75 0.85 1.16
CA PHE A 62 9.12 -0.52 1.51
C PHE A 62 10.27 -1.06 0.66
N LYS A 63 10.99 -2.05 1.19
CA LYS A 63 11.86 -2.90 0.36
C LYS A 63 10.99 -3.84 -0.49
N PRO A 64 11.38 -4.16 -1.73
CA PRO A 64 10.70 -5.20 -2.50
C PRO A 64 10.65 -6.50 -1.70
N GLY A 65 9.47 -7.09 -1.56
CA GLY A 65 9.27 -8.32 -0.80
C GLY A 65 9.17 -8.14 0.72
N ALA A 66 9.09 -6.91 1.26
CA ALA A 66 8.97 -6.65 2.69
C ALA A 66 7.82 -7.44 3.37
N PHE A 67 6.77 -7.76 2.62
CA PHE A 67 5.61 -8.53 3.09
C PHE A 67 5.88 -10.03 3.31
N LEU A 68 6.99 -10.58 2.81
CA LEU A 68 7.36 -11.99 3.00
C LEU A 68 7.94 -12.26 4.40
N GLY A 69 8.42 -11.23 5.10
CA GLY A 69 8.96 -11.35 6.46
C GLY A 69 7.90 -11.67 7.53
N ASN A 70 6.62 -11.36 7.27
CA ASN A 70 5.52 -11.52 8.23
C ASN A 70 4.68 -12.80 8.05
N LYS A 71 5.01 -13.70 7.10
CA LYS A 71 4.25 -14.94 6.83
C LYS A 71 4.89 -16.23 7.39
N ALA A 72 5.78 -16.11 8.36
CA ALA A 72 6.40 -17.25 9.07
C ALA A 72 5.80 -17.45 10.47
N GLY A 73 4.47 -17.29 10.60
CA GLY A 73 3.70 -17.52 11.82
C GLY A 73 2.44 -18.31 11.52
#